data_AF-A0A522FQR3-F1
#
_entry.id   AF-A0A522FQR3-F1
#
_cell.length_a   1.000
_cell.length_b   1.000
_cell.length_c   1.000
_cell.angle_alpha   90.00
_cell.angle_beta   90.00
_cell.angle_gamma   90.00
#
_symmetry.space_group_name_H-M   'P 1'
#
loop_
_entity.id
_entity.type
_entity.pdbx_description
1 polymer ?
#
loop_
_entity_poly.entity_id
_entity_poly.type
_entity_poly.pdbx_seq_one_letter_code
_entity_poly.pdbx_strand_id
1 'polypeptide(L)' 'MTQSISTIFEKVSSLPPEVQDEIAVYWSEDLDSELQWDTTLKNSISQLELIAEKAIKDYENGKTVRKGFDEL' A
#
# COMPACT_ATOMS: atom_id res chain seq x y z
N MET A 1 -21.72 -6.64 -3.32
CA MET A 1 -20.99 -6.42 -2.06
C MET A 1 -20.53 -7.77 -1.53
N THR A 2 -19.28 -7.92 -1.10
CA THR A 2 -18.81 -9.18 -0.50
C THR A 2 -19.42 -9.36 0.89
N GLN A 3 -19.47 -10.59 1.41
CA GLN A 3 -20.02 -10.84 2.75
C GLN A 3 -19.31 -10.00 3.83
N SER A 4 -17.99 -9.86 3.73
CA SER A 4 -17.20 -9.07 4.68
C SER A 4 -17.59 -7.59 4.68
N ILE A 5 -17.77 -6.99 3.50
CA ILE A 5 -18.17 -5.57 3.40
C ILE A 5 -19.61 -5.39 3.89
N SER A 6 -20.52 -6.32 3.58
CA SER A 6 -21.90 -6.26 4.09
C SER A 6 -21.94 -6.27 5.62
N THR A 7 -21.21 -7.18 6.27
CA THR A 7 -21.13 -7.28 7.73
C THR A 7 -20.60 -6.00 8.37
N ILE A 8 -19.57 -5.40 7.76
CA ILE A 8 -18.98 -4.16 8.26
C ILE A 8 -19.94 -2.97 8.09
N PHE A 9 -20.65 -2.91 6.96
CA PHE A 9 -21.64 -1.87 6.71
C PHE A 9 -22.78 -1.92 7.74
N GLU A 10 -23.33 -3.11 8.00
CA GLU A 10 -24.35 -3.30 9.05
C GLU A 10 -23.86 -2.81 10.41
N LYS A 11 -22.61 -3.10 10.76
CA LYS A 11 -22.01 -2.67 12.03
C LYS A 11 -21.90 -1.14 12.09
N VAL A 12 -21.43 -0.49 11.03
CA VAL A 12 -21.32 0.98 10.99
C VAL A 12 -22.67 1.65 11.03
N SER A 13 -23.66 1.16 10.26
CA SER A 13 -25.01 1.72 10.25
C SER A 13 -25.72 1.67 11.61
N SER A 14 -25.26 0.81 12.53
CA SER A 14 -25.78 0.73 13.91
C SER A 14 -25.19 1.76 14.87
N LEU A 15 -24.14 2.49 14.48
CA LEU A 15 -23.44 3.47 15.32
C LEU A 15 -24.13 4.84 15.31
N PRO A 16 -23.82 5.74 16.26
CA PRO A 16 -24.28 7.14 16.20
C PRO A 16 -23.83 7.83 14.90
N PRO A 17 -24.64 8.74 14.33
CA PRO A 17 -24.34 9.42 13.07
C PRO A 17 -22.95 10.07 13.03
N GLU A 18 -22.55 10.70 14.13
CA GLU A 18 -21.26 11.41 14.23
C GLU A 18 -20.08 10.44 14.08
N VAL A 19 -20.22 9.22 14.63
CA VAL A 19 -19.21 8.17 14.50
C VAL A 19 -19.22 7.58 13.09
N GLN A 20 -20.39 7.47 12.45
CA GLN A 20 -20.49 7.04 11.05
C GLN A 20 -19.76 8.01 10.12
N ASP A 21 -19.94 9.31 10.34
CA ASP A 21 -19.29 10.37 9.55
C ASP A 21 -17.76 10.34 9.72
N GLU A 22 -17.25 10.18 10.94
CA GLU A 22 -15.81 10.03 11.19
C GLU A 22 -15.22 8.80 10.47
N ILE A 23 -15.92 7.66 10.51
CA ILE A 23 -15.51 6.44 9.80
C ILE A 23 -15.53 6.67 8.28
N ALA A 24 -16.54 7.37 7.76
CA ALA A 24 -16.67 7.63 6.34
C ALA A 24 -15.49 8.47 5.80
N VAL A 25 -15.05 9.49 6.57
CA VAL A 25 -13.86 10.28 6.23
C VAL A 25 -12.63 9.39 6.16
N TYR A 26 -12.36 8.63 7.22
CA TYR A 26 -11.17 7.77 7.29
C TYR A 26 -11.14 6.71 6.17
N TRP A 27 -12.26 6.00 5.94
CA TRP A 27 -12.32 4.99 4.88
C TRP A 27 -12.20 5.58 3.49
N SER A 28 -12.71 6.79 3.25
CA SER A 28 -12.54 7.43 1.95
C SER A 28 -11.06 7.69 1.66
N GLU A 29 -10.34 8.26 2.62
CA GLU A 29 -8.91 8.55 2.49
C GLU A 29 -8.07 7.26 2.31
N ASP A 30 -8.38 6.23 3.09
CA ASP A 30 -7.72 4.92 3.02
C ASP A 30 -7.93 4.26 1.65
N LEU A 31 -9.18 4.23 1.16
CA LEU A 31 -9.51 3.67 -0.15
C LEU A 31 -8.85 4.43 -1.30
N ASP A 32 -8.82 5.76 -1.25
CA ASP A 32 -8.15 6.57 -2.27
C ASP A 32 -6.63 6.31 -2.26
N SER A 33 -6.04 6.17 -1.07
CA SER A 33 -4.62 5.82 -0.92
C SER A 33 -4.32 4.44 -1.52
N GLU A 34 -5.12 3.43 -1.19
CA GLU A 34 -4.96 2.06 -1.72
C GLU A 34 -5.07 2.01 -3.25
N LEU A 35 -6.05 2.72 -3.82
CA LEU A 35 -6.21 2.82 -5.28
C LEU A 35 -5.02 3.54 -5.93
N GLN A 36 -4.52 4.59 -5.29
CA GLN A 36 -3.33 5.29 -5.75
C GLN A 36 -2.09 4.39 -5.69
N TRP A 37 -1.92 3.60 -4.62
CA TRP A 37 -0.83 2.64 -4.48
C TRP A 37 -0.86 1.56 -5.55
N ASP A 38 -2.02 0.94 -5.78
CA ASP A 38 -2.19 -0.07 -6.84
C ASP A 38 -1.84 0.50 -8.21
N THR A 39 -2.34 1.70 -8.52
CA THR A 39 -2.04 2.41 -9.77
C THR A 39 -0.55 2.72 -9.90
N THR A 40 0.05 3.25 -8.84
CA THR A 40 1.48 3.62 -8.81
C THR A 40 2.36 2.39 -9.01
N LEU A 41 2.06 1.29 -8.31
CA LEU A 41 2.82 0.06 -8.41
C LEU A 41 2.73 -0.55 -9.81
N LYS A 42 1.52 -0.65 -10.37
CA LYS A 42 1.31 -1.16 -11.73
C LYS A 42 2.08 -0.37 -12.78
N ASN A 43 2.16 0.96 -12.62
CA ASN A 43 2.87 1.83 -13.54
C ASN A 43 4.39 1.87 -13.30
N SER A 44 4.87 1.31 -12.19
CA SER A 44 6.30 1.34 -11.81
C SER A 44 7.05 0.06 -12.14
N ILE A 45 6.39 -0.99 -12.63
CA ILE A 45 6.98 -2.34 -12.82
C ILE A 45 8.29 -2.29 -13.62
N SER A 46 8.30 -1.67 -14.81
CA SER A 46 9.51 -1.61 -15.63
C SER A 46 10.65 -0.84 -14.97
N GLN A 47 10.33 0.20 -14.20
CA GLN A 47 11.34 0.96 -13.45
C GLN A 47 11.90 0.12 -12.30
N LEU A 48 11.06 -0.66 -11.61
CA LEU A 48 11.47 -1.57 -10.56
C LEU A 48 12.34 -2.71 -11.10
N GLU A 49 12.02 -3.24 -12.28
CA GLU A 49 12.85 -4.25 -12.98
C GLU A 49 14.25 -3.70 -13.26
N LEU A 50 14.35 -2.49 -13.82
CA LEU A 50 15.65 -1.84 -14.06
C LEU A 50 16.45 -1.64 -12.78
N ILE A 51 15.80 -1.24 -11.69
CA ILE A 51 16.44 -1.08 -10.38
C ILE A 51 16.94 -2.43 -9.85
N ALA A 52 16.13 -3.49 -9.97
CA ALA A 52 16.49 -4.83 -9.55
C ALA A 52 17.69 -5.38 -10.35
N GLU A 53 17.65 -5.27 -11.68
CA GLU A 53 18.76 -5.69 -12.54
C GLU A 53 20.06 -4.94 -12.22
N LYS A 54 19.95 -3.63 -11.98
CA LYS A 54 21.12 -2.82 -11.57
C LYS A 54 21.67 -3.30 -10.24
N ALA A 55 20.82 -3.55 -9.25
CA ALA A 55 21.24 -4.03 -7.93
C ALA A 55 21.97 -5.38 -8.02
N ILE A 56 21.48 -6.30 -8.87
CA ILE A 56 22.14 -7.59 -9.14
C ILE A 56 23.52 -7.34 -9.77
N LYS A 57 23.61 -6.52 -10.82
CA LYS A 57 24.89 -6.19 -11.47
C LYS A 57 25.87 -5.53 -10.50
N ASP A 58 25.40 -4.63 -9.63
CA ASP A 58 26.25 -3.98 -8.64
C ASP A 58 26.78 -4.98 -7.61
N TYR A 59 25.97 -5.97 -7.20
CA TYR A 59 26.42 -7.07 -6.34
C TYR A 59 27.48 -7.93 -7.02
N GLU A 60 27.23 -8.38 -8.26
CA GLU A 60 28.15 -9.21 -9.04
C GLU A 60 29.49 -8.52 -9.28
N ASN A 61 29.49 -7.19 -9.44
CA ASN A 61 30.69 -6.38 -9.61
C ASN A 61 31.36 -5.98 -8.28
N GLY A 62 30.90 -6.49 -7.13
CA GLY A 62 31.47 -6.19 -5.82
C GLY A 62 31.27 -4.74 -5.35
N LYS A 63 30.26 -4.04 -5.87
CA LYS A 63 29.94 -2.65 -5.53
C LYS A 63 28.97 -2.51 -4.37
N THR A 64 28.45 -3.62 -3.85
CA THR A 64 27.55 -3.62 -2.69
C THR A 64 28.31 -3.69 -1.38
N VAL A 65 27.79 -3.01 -0.36
CA VAL A 65 28.27 -3.12 1.03
C VAL A 65 27.24 -3.89 1.86
N ARG A 66 27.71 -4.77 2.76
CA ARG A 66 26.84 -5.47 3.69
C ARG A 66 26.39 -4.49 4.79
N LYS A 67 25.08 -4.32 4.94
CA LYS A 67 24.46 -3.51 6.00
C LYS A 67 23.34 -4.31 6.68
N GLY A 68 23.10 -4.03 7.96
CA GLY A 68 21.91 -4.48 8.68
C GLY A 68 20.62 -3.84 8.15
N PHE A 69 19.47 -4.38 8.54
CA PHE A 69 18.14 -3.91 8.09
C PHE A 69 17.91 -2.41 8.40
N ASP A 70 18.50 -1.90 9.48
CA ASP A 70 18.32 -0.52 9.96
C ASP A 70 19.60 0.34 9.80
N GLU A 71 20.61 -0.12 9.07
CA GLU A 71 21.87 0.58 8.90
C GLU A 71 21.88 1.37 7.57
N LEU A 72 21.95 2.71 7.64
CA LEU A 72 22.01 3.60 6.48
C LEU A 72 23.43 3.82 5.94
#